data_AF-A0A8C0CWN1-F1
#
_entry.id   AF-A0A8C0CWN1-F1
#
_cell.length_a   1.000
_cell.length_b   1.000
_cell.length_c   1.000
_cell.angle_alpha   90.00
_cell.angle_beta   90.00
_cell.angle_gamma   90.00
#
_symmetry.space_group_name_H-M   'P 1'
#
loop_
_entity.id
_entity.type
_entity.pdbx_description
1 polymer ?
#
loop_
_entity_poly.entity_id
_entity_poly.type
_entity_poly.pdbx_seq_one_letter_code
_entity_poly.pdbx_strand_id
1 'polypeptide(L)'
;MGMLFFVGIRQVILFLLTPNPAGALNRWYKHNHGLPARIIVYRDGVGDGQLKTLIEYEIPQLLSSVSEASSNTSPKLSVIVVRKKCLPRFLTETGRTLQNPPPGTIVDSGATRPEWYDFYLISRVTCRGTISPTYYNVIYDDNGLKPDHMQRLTFKLCHLYYNWPGLISVPAPCQYAHKLTFLVAQSTHKEPSLELANSLFYL
;
A
#
# COMPACT_ATOMS: atom_id res chain seq x y z
N MET A 1 -7.53 9.48 9.99
CA MET A 1 -6.46 8.99 10.88
C MET A 1 -5.53 8.09 10.05
N GLY A 2 -4.33 8.57 9.73
CA GLY A 2 -3.41 7.80 8.89
C GLY A 2 -2.35 7.10 9.74
N MET A 3 -1.90 5.96 9.27
CA MET A 3 -1.08 5.05 10.04
C MET A 3 0.22 4.80 9.29
N LEU A 4 1.32 4.84 10.03
CA LEU A 4 2.67 4.73 9.50
C LEU A 4 3.19 3.34 9.71
N PHE A 5 3.72 2.75 8.65
CA PHE A 5 4.45 1.50 8.75
C PHE A 5 5.86 1.71 8.26
N PHE A 6 6.81 1.42 9.14
CA PHE A 6 8.23 1.47 8.85
C PHE A 6 8.70 0.05 8.55
N VAL A 7 9.03 -0.23 7.30
CA VAL A 7 9.75 -1.47 6.97
C VAL A 7 11.22 -1.22 7.26
N GLY A 8 11.89 -2.15 7.95
CA GLY A 8 13.26 -2.06 8.47
C GLY A 8 14.40 -1.87 7.46
N ILE A 9 14.13 -1.25 6.32
CA ILE A 9 15.14 -0.73 5.41
C ILE A 9 15.12 0.78 5.61
N ARG A 10 16.29 1.36 5.93
CA ARG A 10 16.57 2.80 6.11
C ARG A 10 16.16 3.73 4.94
N GLN A 11 15.31 3.26 4.01
CA GLN A 11 15.07 3.87 2.71
C GLN A 11 13.59 4.03 2.34
N VAL A 12 12.61 3.35 2.98
CA VAL A 12 11.22 3.34 2.50
C VAL A 12 10.21 3.66 3.62
N ILE A 13 9.54 4.81 3.53
CA ILE A 13 8.35 5.10 4.34
C ILE A 13 7.10 4.74 3.56
N LEU A 14 6.18 4.03 4.23
CA LEU A 14 4.89 3.69 3.69
C LEU A 14 3.74 4.45 4.38
N PHE A 15 3.13 5.35 3.61
CA PHE A 15 1.94 6.10 3.99
C PHE A 15 0.64 5.44 3.54
N LEU A 16 -0.36 5.51 4.42
CA LEU A 16 -1.76 5.56 4.04
C LEU A 16 -2.30 6.90 4.46
N LEU A 17 -2.73 7.70 3.48
CA LEU A 17 -3.15 9.11 3.57
C LEU A 17 -3.48 9.54 4.99
N THR A 18 -2.44 9.99 5.66
CA THR A 18 -2.58 10.89 6.79
C THR A 18 -3.00 12.23 6.23
N PRO A 19 -3.91 12.97 6.88
CA PRO A 19 -4.09 14.40 6.61
C PRO A 19 -2.83 15.24 6.93
N ASN A 20 -1.74 14.61 7.41
CA ASN A 20 -0.49 15.28 7.74
C ASN A 20 0.75 14.39 7.45
N PRO A 21 1.22 14.34 6.18
CA PRO A 21 2.46 13.66 5.83
C PRO A 21 3.71 14.27 6.50
N ALA A 22 3.67 15.56 6.88
CA ALA A 22 4.78 16.19 7.61
C ALA A 22 4.98 15.60 9.02
N GLY A 23 3.90 15.27 9.73
CA GLY A 23 3.97 14.65 11.07
C GLY A 23 4.65 13.27 11.05
N ALA A 24 4.47 12.52 9.98
CA ALA A 24 5.15 11.25 9.76
C ALA A 24 6.65 11.41 9.47
N LEU A 25 7.00 12.34 8.59
CA LEU A 25 8.39 12.63 8.25
C LEU A 25 9.17 13.13 9.48
N ASN A 26 8.55 13.98 10.30
CA ASN A 26 9.11 14.43 11.57
C ASN A 26 9.36 13.25 12.54
N ARG A 27 8.39 12.32 12.67
CA ARG A 27 8.58 11.10 13.47
C ARG A 27 9.72 10.22 12.95
N TRP A 28 9.81 10.03 11.64
CA TRP A 28 10.91 9.29 11.04
C TRP A 28 12.27 9.95 11.32
N TYR A 29 12.35 11.27 11.15
CA TYR A 29 13.55 12.05 11.41
C TYR A 29 14.03 11.92 12.86
N LYS A 30 13.10 11.94 13.83
CA LYS A 30 13.42 11.75 15.26
C LYS A 30 14.08 10.39 15.55
N HIS A 31 13.73 9.34 14.82
CA HIS A 31 14.24 7.98 15.07
C HIS A 31 15.45 7.61 14.22
N ASN A 32 15.52 8.11 12.98
CA ASN A 32 16.55 7.74 12.00
C ASN A 32 17.61 8.82 11.80
N HIS A 33 17.42 10.01 12.39
CA HIS A 33 18.29 11.17 12.26
C HIS A 33 18.54 11.61 10.79
N GLY A 34 17.57 11.35 9.92
CA GLY A 34 17.60 11.69 8.50
C GLY A 34 16.25 11.44 7.84
N LEU A 35 15.98 12.12 6.74
CA LEU A 35 14.78 11.88 5.93
C LEU A 35 14.93 10.59 5.10
N PRO A 36 13.83 9.90 4.77
CA PRO A 36 13.91 8.71 3.93
C PRO A 36 14.36 9.09 2.51
N ALA A 37 15.11 8.24 1.83
CA ALA A 37 15.44 8.48 0.42
C ALA A 37 14.23 8.26 -0.50
N ARG A 38 13.32 7.35 -0.12
CA ARG A 38 12.17 6.92 -0.92
C ARG A 38 10.92 6.81 -0.07
N ILE A 39 9.80 7.21 -0.63
CA ILE A 39 8.48 7.13 -0.03
C ILE A 39 7.57 6.43 -1.02
N ILE A 40 6.87 5.40 -0.55
CA ILE A 40 5.91 4.64 -1.37
C ILE A 40 4.59 4.69 -0.63
N VAL A 41 3.52 5.11 -1.29
CA VAL A 41 2.21 5.29 -0.69
C VAL A 41 1.27 4.26 -1.28
N TYR A 42 0.75 3.34 -0.47
CA TYR A 42 -0.34 2.47 -0.92
C TYR A 42 -1.66 3.08 -0.50
N ARG A 43 -2.52 3.33 -1.48
CA ARG A 43 -3.81 3.98 -1.30
C ARG A 43 -4.93 3.00 -1.60
N ASP A 44 -5.58 2.50 -0.54
CA ASP A 44 -6.76 1.63 -0.65
C ASP A 44 -8.06 2.45 -0.73
N GLY A 45 -9.10 1.93 -1.38
CA GLY A 45 -10.44 2.51 -1.37
C GLY A 45 -10.71 3.63 -2.38
N VAL A 46 -10.04 3.59 -3.55
CA VAL A 46 -10.26 4.55 -4.65
C VAL A 46 -10.95 3.85 -5.81
N GLY A 47 -12.13 4.34 -6.19
CA GLY A 47 -12.85 3.90 -7.39
C GLY A 47 -12.33 4.58 -8.66
N ASP A 48 -12.67 4.03 -9.84
CA ASP A 48 -12.22 4.60 -11.13
C ASP A 48 -12.62 6.07 -11.30
N GLY A 49 -13.81 6.46 -10.84
CA GLY A 49 -14.29 7.85 -10.91
C GLY A 49 -13.56 8.81 -9.96
N GLN A 50 -12.85 8.31 -8.95
CA GLN A 50 -12.09 9.13 -7.99
C GLN A 50 -10.60 9.25 -8.35
N LEU A 51 -10.15 8.48 -9.35
CA LEU A 51 -8.75 8.47 -9.77
C LEU A 51 -8.28 9.86 -10.23
N LYS A 52 -9.15 10.57 -10.97
CA LYS A 52 -8.89 11.93 -11.43
C LYS A 52 -8.70 12.90 -10.26
N THR A 53 -9.61 12.89 -9.29
CA THR A 53 -9.50 13.72 -8.08
C THR A 53 -8.22 13.42 -7.31
N LEU A 54 -7.84 12.17 -7.23
CA LEU A 54 -6.62 11.77 -6.54
C LEU A 54 -5.37 12.33 -7.24
N ILE A 55 -5.31 12.24 -8.57
CA ILE A 55 -4.19 12.77 -9.37
C ILE A 55 -4.13 14.31 -9.30
N GLU A 56 -5.28 14.99 -9.37
CA GLU A 56 -5.36 16.45 -9.41
C GLU A 56 -5.18 17.13 -8.05
N TYR A 57 -5.56 16.46 -6.95
CA TYR A 57 -5.60 17.08 -5.61
C TYR A 57 -4.73 16.36 -4.58
N GLU A 58 -4.86 15.04 -4.42
CA GLU A 58 -4.13 14.34 -3.34
C GLU A 58 -2.63 14.24 -3.63
N ILE A 59 -2.23 13.92 -4.86
CA ILE A 59 -0.80 13.77 -5.21
C ILE A 59 -0.06 15.11 -5.09
N PRO A 60 -0.53 16.24 -5.64
CA PRO A 60 0.14 17.52 -5.48
C PRO A 60 0.24 17.96 -4.02
N GLN A 61 -0.80 17.72 -3.21
CA GLN A 61 -0.75 18.02 -1.77
C GLN A 61 0.33 17.19 -1.06
N LEU A 62 0.42 15.89 -1.37
CA LEU A 62 1.47 15.03 -0.82
C LEU A 62 2.86 15.53 -1.21
N LEU A 63 3.06 15.88 -2.48
CA LEU A 63 4.33 16.41 -2.98
C LEU A 63 4.70 17.74 -2.29
N SER A 64 3.77 18.68 -2.17
CA SER A 64 3.99 19.95 -1.49
C SER A 64 4.38 19.75 -0.03
N SER A 65 3.63 18.93 0.72
CA SER A 65 3.95 18.69 2.13
C SER A 65 5.26 17.94 2.36
N VAL A 66 5.65 17.07 1.42
CA VAL A 66 6.94 16.38 1.45
C VAL A 66 8.07 17.36 1.16
N SER A 67 7.89 18.25 0.18
CA SER A 67 8.83 19.30 -0.20
C SER A 67 9.07 20.29 0.95
N GLU A 68 7.98 20.76 1.58
CA GLU A 68 8.03 21.66 2.75
C GLU A 68 8.79 21.06 3.94
N ALA A 69 8.69 19.74 4.13
CA ALA A 69 9.40 19.03 5.19
C ALA A 69 10.90 18.80 4.87
N SER A 70 11.33 18.98 3.61
CA SER A 70 12.70 18.72 3.16
C SER A 70 13.41 20.01 2.74
N SER A 71 14.40 20.46 3.51
CA SER A 71 15.16 21.68 3.19
C SER A 71 16.28 21.48 2.17
N ASN A 72 16.85 20.28 2.04
CA ASN A 72 18.07 20.05 1.24
C ASN A 72 17.99 18.88 0.23
N THR A 73 17.06 17.92 0.39
CA THR A 73 16.91 16.79 -0.53
C THR A 73 15.46 16.31 -0.51
N SER A 74 14.74 16.52 -1.60
CA SER A 74 13.37 16.04 -1.74
C SER A 74 13.38 14.52 -1.84
N PRO A 75 12.70 13.80 -0.93
CA PRO A 75 12.61 12.35 -1.03
C PRO A 75 11.74 11.96 -2.22
N LYS A 76 12.12 10.88 -2.90
CA LYS A 76 11.40 10.40 -4.07
C LYS A 76 10.07 9.76 -3.67
N LEU A 77 9.00 10.02 -4.40
CA LEU A 77 7.64 9.57 -4.06
C LEU A 77 7.06 8.65 -5.16
N SER A 78 6.44 7.55 -4.76
CA SER A 78 5.53 6.80 -5.64
C SER A 78 4.18 6.61 -4.95
N VAL A 79 3.09 6.71 -5.70
CA VAL A 79 1.74 6.45 -5.21
C VAL A 79 1.13 5.29 -5.98
N ILE A 80 0.61 4.32 -5.24
CA ILE A 80 0.07 3.06 -5.75
C ILE A 80 -1.35 2.90 -5.23
N VAL A 81 -2.32 2.88 -6.12
CA VAL A 81 -3.71 2.59 -5.78
C VAL A 81 -3.87 1.08 -5.64
N VAL A 82 -4.47 0.64 -4.53
CA VAL A 82 -4.77 -0.75 -4.22
C VAL A 82 -6.27 -0.97 -4.33
N ARG A 83 -6.69 -1.99 -5.08
CA ARG A 83 -8.09 -2.43 -5.15
C ARG A 83 -8.18 -3.91 -4.77
N LYS A 84 -8.76 -4.18 -3.60
CA LYS A 84 -8.87 -5.53 -3.02
C LYS A 84 -9.91 -6.42 -3.70
N LYS A 85 -10.98 -5.85 -4.27
CA LYS A 85 -12.07 -6.60 -4.91
C LYS A 85 -12.16 -6.21 -6.37
N CYS A 86 -11.64 -7.07 -7.23
CA CYS A 86 -11.66 -6.88 -8.68
C CYS A 86 -12.55 -7.92 -9.34
N LEU A 87 -13.01 -7.65 -10.56
CA LEU A 87 -13.82 -8.58 -11.34
C LEU A 87 -13.01 -9.74 -11.94
N PRO A 88 -11.81 -9.53 -12.52
CA PRO A 88 -11.05 -10.62 -13.12
C PRO A 88 -10.73 -11.75 -12.13
N ARG A 89 -10.76 -12.98 -12.64
CA ARG A 89 -10.33 -14.19 -11.93
C ARG A 89 -9.29 -14.88 -12.79
N PHE A 90 -8.17 -15.22 -12.19
CA PHE A 90 -7.09 -15.93 -12.87
C PHE A 90 -7.05 -17.36 -12.34
N LEU A 91 -6.85 -18.30 -13.26
CA LEU A 91 -6.76 -19.73 -13.00
C LEU A 91 -5.51 -20.25 -13.68
N THR A 92 -4.89 -21.25 -13.06
CA THR A 92 -3.80 -22.01 -13.68
C THR A 92 -4.35 -23.36 -14.12
N GLU A 93 -3.99 -23.77 -15.33
CA GLU A 93 -4.33 -25.08 -15.85
C GLU A 93 -3.22 -26.06 -15.47
N THR A 94 -3.56 -27.08 -14.68
CA THR A 94 -2.65 -28.17 -14.34
C THR A 94 -3.26 -29.47 -14.83
N GLY A 95 -2.75 -29.97 -15.97
CA GLY A 95 -3.31 -31.12 -16.67
C GLY A 95 -4.67 -30.80 -17.28
N ARG A 96 -5.74 -31.47 -16.82
CA ARG A 96 -7.15 -31.19 -17.22
C ARG A 96 -7.96 -30.51 -16.11
N THR A 97 -7.30 -30.02 -15.06
CA THR A 97 -7.96 -29.40 -13.92
C THR A 97 -7.59 -27.92 -13.81
N LEU A 98 -8.59 -27.08 -13.59
CA LEU A 98 -8.40 -25.67 -13.30
C LEU A 98 -8.21 -25.50 -11.79
N GLN A 99 -7.12 -24.83 -11.42
CA GLN A 99 -6.78 -24.58 -10.03
C GLN A 99 -6.49 -23.11 -9.79
N ASN A 100 -6.54 -22.69 -8.52
CA ASN A 100 -6.12 -21.34 -8.15
C ASN A 100 -4.61 -21.20 -8.39
N PRO A 101 -4.14 -20.07 -8.94
CA PRO A 101 -2.72 -19.82 -9.09
C PRO A 101 -1.99 -19.82 -7.74
N PRO A 102 -0.70 -20.16 -7.71
CA PRO A 102 0.10 -20.10 -6.49
C PRO A 102 0.22 -18.66 -5.97
N PRO A 103 0.42 -18.48 -4.65
CA PRO A 103 0.69 -17.15 -4.09
C PRO A 103 2.00 -16.59 -4.66
N GLY A 104 2.02 -15.29 -4.91
CA GLY A 104 3.10 -14.61 -5.63
C GLY A 104 2.88 -14.52 -7.14
N THR A 105 1.80 -15.09 -7.68
CA THR A 105 1.45 -14.93 -9.10
C THR A 105 1.15 -13.46 -9.41
N ILE A 106 1.86 -12.91 -10.40
CA ILE A 106 1.69 -11.56 -10.91
C ILE A 106 1.14 -11.65 -12.33
N VAL A 107 0.16 -10.80 -12.65
CA VAL A 107 -0.36 -10.63 -14.01
C VAL A 107 -0.25 -9.16 -14.38
N ASP A 108 0.70 -8.85 -15.24
CA ASP A 108 1.02 -7.50 -15.73
C ASP A 108 0.73 -7.31 -17.23
N SER A 109 0.30 -8.36 -17.93
CA SER A 109 0.00 -8.36 -19.36
C SER A 109 -1.35 -9.02 -19.67
N GLY A 110 -1.99 -8.59 -20.77
CA GLY A 110 -3.25 -9.13 -21.30
C GLY A 110 -4.52 -8.68 -20.56
N ALA A 111 -4.53 -8.75 -19.23
CA ALA A 111 -5.68 -8.33 -18.40
C ALA A 111 -5.54 -6.91 -17.80
N THR A 112 -4.42 -6.27 -18.08
CA THR A 112 -4.02 -4.91 -17.67
C THR A 112 -4.39 -3.88 -18.72
N ARG A 113 -4.30 -2.59 -18.38
CA ARG A 113 -4.54 -1.51 -19.35
C ARG A 113 -3.20 -1.08 -19.97
N PRO A 114 -3.03 -1.11 -21.31
CA PRO A 114 -1.75 -0.80 -21.95
C PRO A 114 -1.20 0.60 -21.63
N GLU A 115 -2.10 1.54 -21.33
CA GLU A 115 -1.78 2.94 -21.03
C GLU A 115 -1.34 3.15 -19.58
N TRP A 116 -1.63 2.20 -18.70
CA TRP A 116 -1.42 2.35 -17.26
C TRP A 116 -0.30 1.44 -16.78
N TYR A 117 0.41 1.90 -15.76
CA TYR A 117 1.31 1.02 -15.03
C TYR A 117 0.53 0.27 -13.95
N ASP A 118 -0.17 -0.79 -14.36
CA ASP A 118 -0.97 -1.63 -13.47
C ASP A 118 -0.58 -3.12 -13.50
N PHE A 119 -0.92 -3.82 -12.43
CA PHE A 119 -0.70 -5.26 -12.30
C PHE A 119 -1.67 -5.86 -11.28
N TYR A 120 -1.95 -7.14 -11.45
CA TYR A 120 -2.64 -7.96 -10.46
C TYR A 120 -1.64 -8.81 -9.70
N LEU A 121 -1.85 -8.95 -8.39
CA LEU A 121 -1.06 -9.83 -7.53
C LEU A 121 -2.01 -10.73 -6.74
N ILE A 122 -1.73 -12.04 -6.81
CA ILE A 122 -2.36 -13.07 -5.99
C ILE A 122 -1.42 -13.33 -4.82
N SER A 123 -1.72 -12.75 -3.67
CA SER A 123 -0.84 -12.80 -2.50
C SER A 123 -1.20 -13.92 -1.52
N ARG A 124 -2.49 -14.19 -1.28
CA ARG A 124 -2.95 -15.21 -0.32
C ARG A 124 -3.24 -16.56 -0.98
N VAL A 125 -3.43 -17.58 -0.15
CA VAL A 125 -4.02 -18.87 -0.56
C VAL A 125 -5.46 -18.93 -0.07
N THR A 126 -6.34 -19.60 -0.81
CA THR A 126 -7.72 -19.83 -0.43
C THR A 126 -8.02 -21.33 -0.56
N CYS A 127 -8.53 -21.93 0.51
CA CYS A 127 -8.84 -23.36 0.56
C CYS A 127 -10.16 -23.72 -0.15
N ARG A 128 -11.08 -22.77 -0.30
CA ARG A 128 -12.39 -22.97 -0.93
C ARG A 128 -12.78 -21.81 -1.84
N GLY A 129 -13.22 -22.12 -3.05
CA GLY A 129 -13.62 -21.14 -4.06
C GLY A 129 -12.44 -20.55 -4.84
N THR A 130 -12.77 -19.65 -5.78
CA THR A 130 -11.77 -18.99 -6.62
C THR A 130 -11.15 -17.79 -5.92
N ILE A 131 -9.83 -17.66 -6.00
CA ILE A 131 -9.13 -16.54 -5.41
C ILE A 131 -9.44 -15.24 -6.17
N SER A 132 -9.75 -14.18 -5.42
CA SER A 132 -9.82 -12.82 -5.99
C SER A 132 -8.40 -12.22 -5.97
N PRO A 133 -7.85 -11.82 -7.13
CA PRO A 133 -6.59 -11.08 -7.16
C PRO A 133 -6.77 -9.69 -6.56
N THR A 134 -5.67 -9.09 -6.10
CA THR A 134 -5.62 -7.67 -5.73
C THR A 134 -4.99 -6.89 -6.87
N TYR A 135 -5.63 -5.81 -7.29
CA TYR A 135 -5.15 -4.94 -8.35
C TYR A 135 -4.36 -3.77 -7.78
N TYR A 136 -3.28 -3.43 -8.46
CA TYR A 136 -2.38 -2.34 -8.13
C TYR A 136 -2.21 -1.46 -9.37
N ASN A 137 -2.33 -0.15 -9.21
CA ASN A 137 -2.05 0.83 -10.26
C ASN A 137 -1.09 1.87 -9.72
N VAL A 138 0.09 1.97 -10.34
CA VAL A 138 1.09 3.00 -10.04
C VAL A 138 0.71 4.25 -10.84
N ILE A 139 0.14 5.20 -10.12
CA ILE A 139 -0.42 6.43 -10.71
C ILE A 139 0.61 7.56 -10.78
N TYR A 140 1.64 7.48 -9.95
CA TYR A 140 2.72 8.45 -9.87
C TYR A 140 3.98 7.72 -9.39
N ASP A 141 5.09 7.91 -10.09
CA ASP A 141 6.38 7.32 -9.73
C ASP A 141 7.53 8.27 -10.05
N ASP A 142 8.20 8.74 -9.00
CA ASP A 142 9.47 9.47 -9.05
C ASP A 142 10.66 8.61 -8.54
N ASN A 143 10.36 7.44 -7.96
CA ASN A 143 11.39 6.55 -7.43
C ASN A 143 12.24 5.91 -8.53
N GLY A 144 11.70 5.77 -9.75
CA GLY A 144 12.37 5.14 -10.88
C GLY A 144 12.66 3.66 -10.62
N LEU A 145 11.79 3.00 -9.86
CA LEU A 145 11.93 1.58 -9.56
C LEU A 145 11.53 0.76 -10.79
N LYS A 146 12.32 -0.27 -11.11
CA LYS A 146 11.92 -1.25 -12.12
C LYS A 146 10.61 -1.92 -11.70
N PRO A 147 9.72 -2.26 -12.66
CA PRO A 147 8.43 -2.84 -12.30
C PRO A 147 8.50 -4.11 -11.44
N ASP A 148 9.44 -5.00 -11.74
CA ASP A 148 9.72 -6.20 -10.95
C ASP A 148 10.07 -5.88 -9.47
N HIS A 149 10.81 -4.81 -9.21
CA HIS A 149 11.13 -4.40 -7.84
C HIS A 149 9.89 -3.91 -7.09
N MET A 150 9.00 -3.16 -7.75
CA MET A 150 7.77 -2.67 -7.16
C MET A 150 6.82 -3.83 -6.82
N GLN A 151 6.68 -4.79 -7.74
CA GLN A 151 5.85 -5.98 -7.55
C GLN A 151 6.39 -6.85 -6.40
N ARG A 152 7.69 -7.11 -6.36
CA ARG A 152 8.35 -7.86 -5.28
C ARG A 152 8.23 -7.16 -3.92
N LEU A 153 8.39 -5.84 -3.89
CA LEU A 153 8.19 -5.06 -2.66
C LEU A 153 6.75 -5.21 -2.16
N THR A 154 5.78 -5.03 -3.05
CA THR A 154 4.35 -5.19 -2.74
C THR A 154 4.07 -6.56 -2.15
N PHE A 155 4.61 -7.63 -2.75
CA PHE A 155 4.43 -8.98 -2.24
C PHE A 155 5.12 -9.21 -0.88
N LYS A 156 6.33 -8.69 -0.67
CA LYS A 156 7.01 -8.75 0.64
C LYS A 156 6.20 -8.06 1.73
N LEU A 157 5.58 -6.92 1.44
CA LEU A 157 4.72 -6.21 2.39
C LEU A 157 3.49 -7.03 2.82
N CYS A 158 2.98 -7.94 1.99
CA CYS A 158 1.87 -8.83 2.35
C CYS A 158 2.25 -9.88 3.40
N HIS A 159 3.53 -10.03 3.74
CA HIS A 159 4.01 -10.92 4.80
C HIS A 159 4.15 -10.23 6.16
N LEU A 160 4.06 -8.90 6.20
CA LEU A 160 4.40 -8.10 7.38
C LEU A 160 3.20 -7.78 8.27
N TYR A 161 2.13 -8.59 8.22
CA TYR A 161 0.95 -8.38 9.06
C TYR A 161 0.99 -9.30 10.29
N TYR A 162 1.33 -8.73 11.44
CA TYR A 162 1.62 -9.50 12.66
C TYR A 162 0.44 -10.25 13.29
N ASN A 163 -0.81 -9.87 13.00
CA ASN A 163 -1.99 -10.55 13.55
C ASN A 163 -2.41 -11.78 12.71
N TRP A 164 -1.62 -12.18 11.70
CA TRP A 164 -1.88 -13.43 10.95
C TRP A 164 -0.55 -14.08 10.55
N PRO A 165 -0.31 -15.37 10.86
CA PRO A 165 0.97 -16.04 10.57
C PRO A 165 1.15 -16.43 9.09
N GLY A 166 0.42 -15.81 8.17
CA GLY A 166 0.43 -16.14 6.75
C GLY A 166 0.25 -14.92 5.84
N LEU A 167 0.08 -15.18 4.56
CA LEU A 167 -0.07 -14.14 3.55
C LEU A 167 -1.46 -13.47 3.62
N ILE A 168 -1.46 -12.15 3.72
CA ILE A 168 -2.66 -11.33 3.57
C ILE A 168 -2.83 -10.83 2.13
N SER A 169 -4.07 -10.47 1.76
CA SER A 169 -4.40 -10.10 0.37
C SER A 169 -3.80 -8.75 -0.07
N VAL A 170 -3.75 -7.79 0.84
CA VAL A 170 -3.25 -6.42 0.60
C VAL A 170 -1.95 -6.20 1.37
N PRO A 171 -1.14 -5.18 1.05
CA PRO A 171 0.07 -4.88 1.81
C PRO A 171 -0.25 -4.64 3.28
N ALA A 172 0.63 -5.06 4.20
CA ALA A 172 0.39 -4.93 5.63
C ALA A 172 -0.04 -3.53 6.06
N PRO A 173 0.53 -2.44 5.51
CA PRO A 173 0.12 -1.11 5.93
C PRO A 173 -1.35 -0.85 5.61
N CYS A 174 -1.83 -1.23 4.41
CA CYS A 174 -3.24 -1.08 4.05
C CYS A 174 -4.14 -1.82 5.04
N GLN A 175 -3.76 -3.05 5.40
CA GLN A 175 -4.52 -3.88 6.33
C GLN A 175 -4.55 -3.29 7.75
N TYR A 176 -3.43 -2.78 8.22
CA TYR A 176 -3.35 -2.14 9.53
C TYR A 176 -4.16 -0.82 9.56
N ALA A 177 -4.12 0.01 8.51
CA ALA A 177 -4.94 1.23 8.47
C ALA A 177 -6.43 0.91 8.43
N HIS A 178 -6.82 -0.17 7.73
CA HIS A 178 -8.18 -0.67 7.76
C HIS A 178 -8.60 -1.11 9.17
N LYS A 179 -7.74 -1.84 9.89
CA LYS A 179 -7.99 -2.27 11.28
C LYS A 179 -8.15 -1.08 12.24
N LEU A 180 -7.25 -0.11 12.16
CA LEU A 180 -7.31 1.12 12.97
C LEU A 180 -8.60 1.90 12.70
N THR A 181 -8.92 2.12 11.42
CA THR A 181 -10.14 2.85 11.03
C THR A 181 -11.39 2.11 11.50
N PHE A 182 -11.41 0.79 11.38
CA PHE A 182 -12.50 -0.06 11.84
C PHE A 182 -12.71 0.04 13.36
N LEU A 183 -11.64 -0.04 14.15
CA LEU A 183 -11.72 0.12 15.61
C LEU A 183 -12.27 1.50 16.03
N VAL A 184 -11.74 2.57 15.43
CA VAL A 184 -12.17 3.93 15.73
C VAL A 184 -13.63 4.15 15.33
N ALA A 185 -14.04 3.63 14.17
CA ALA A 185 -15.39 3.79 13.66
C ALA A 185 -16.44 2.98 14.42
N GLN A 186 -16.10 1.78 14.92
CA GLN A 186 -17.04 0.89 15.59
C GLN A 186 -17.08 1.01 17.11
N SER A 187 -15.96 1.36 17.75
CA SER A 187 -15.84 1.22 19.21
C SER A 187 -15.54 2.54 19.90
N THR A 188 -14.52 3.27 19.45
CA THR A 188 -14.02 4.44 20.19
C THR A 188 -14.85 5.70 19.91
N HIS A 189 -15.31 5.88 18.66
CA HIS A 189 -15.98 7.09 18.16
C HIS A 189 -15.25 8.41 18.49
N LYS A 190 -13.96 8.32 18.82
CA LYS A 190 -13.06 9.42 19.19
C LYS A 190 -11.68 9.12 18.64
N GLU A 191 -10.91 10.18 18.43
CA GLU A 191 -9.51 10.04 18.02
C GLU A 191 -8.70 9.43 19.17
N PRO A 192 -7.90 8.39 18.89
CA PRO A 192 -7.07 7.77 19.92
C PRO A 192 -5.88 8.68 20.27
N SER A 193 -5.37 8.50 21.48
CA SER A 193 -4.27 9.31 22.02
C SER A 193 -3.01 9.24 21.15
N LEU A 194 -2.32 10.38 21.03
CA LEU A 194 -1.04 10.49 20.32
C LEU A 194 0.07 9.63 20.97
N GLU A 195 -0.06 9.29 22.25
CA GLU A 195 0.88 8.42 22.96
C GLU A 195 0.88 6.99 22.41
N LEU A 196 -0.25 6.56 21.85
CA LEU A 196 -0.41 5.24 21.24
C LEU A 196 0.06 5.20 19.78
N ALA A 197 0.55 6.32 19.22
CA ALA A 197 0.95 6.38 17.81
C ALA A 197 2.11 5.44 17.44
N ASN A 198 2.89 5.00 18.42
CA ASN A 198 4.04 4.09 18.23
C ASN A 198 3.70 2.62 18.54
N SER A 199 2.48 2.32 18.97
CA SER A 199 2.06 0.96 19.30
C SER A 199 0.98 0.47 18.33
N LEU A 200 0.96 -0.85 18.09
CA LEU A 200 -0.06 -1.51 17.28
C LEU A 200 -1.29 -1.87 18.15
N PHE A 201 -1.81 -0.91 18.93
CA PHE A 201 -2.88 -1.12 19.92
C PHE A 201 -4.22 -1.56 19.32
N TYR A 202 -4.38 -1.41 18.01
CA TYR A 202 -5.60 -1.68 17.25
C TYR A 202 -5.64 -3.08 16.62
N LEU A 203 -4.67 -3.94 16.95
CA LEU A 203 -4.58 -5.30 16.43
C LEU A 203 -5.46 -6.31 17.13
#